data_AF-A0A1J4ME49-F1
#
_entry.id   AF-A0A1J4ME49-F1
#
_cell.length_a   1.000
_cell.length_b   1.000
_cell.length_c   1.000
_cell.angle_alpha   90.00
_cell.angle_beta   90.00
_cell.angle_gamma   90.00
#
_symmetry.space_group_name_H-M   'P 1'
#
loop_
_entity.id
_entity.type
_entity.pdbx_description
1 polymer ?
#
loop_
_entity_poly.entity_id
_entity_poly.type
_entity_poly.pdbx_seq_one_letter_code
_entity_poly.pdbx_strand_id
1 'polypeptide(L)'
;MSGQRGNTLHNLKVYVIGDEDTVAGFLLTGIGSRDPQGKTNFLIVDSKTPQAQIEETFKDFTSQPDCGILMINQTIAEEIRYLVNTHDKIIPTILEVPSKDKPYDAAKDSVMQRIKLFYGGSLPE
;
A
#
# COMPACT_ATOMS: atom_id res chain seq x y z
N MET A 1 31.42 17.24 -14.48
CA MET A 1 30.38 17.57 -13.47
C MET A 1 29.03 17.41 -14.13
N SER A 2 28.50 16.19 -14.11
CA SER A 2 27.23 15.82 -14.74
C SER A 2 26.07 16.27 -13.85
N GLY A 3 25.24 17.18 -14.37
CA GLY A 3 24.04 17.66 -13.69
C GLY A 3 23.13 16.50 -13.30
N GLN A 4 22.74 16.49 -12.02
CA GLN A 4 21.66 15.65 -11.52
C GLN A 4 20.38 15.99 -12.32
N ARG A 5 19.96 15.06 -13.19
CA ARG A 5 18.62 15.11 -13.80
C ARG A 5 17.60 14.83 -12.70
N GLY A 6 17.04 15.89 -12.13
CA GLY A 6 15.77 15.79 -11.41
C GLY A 6 14.67 15.42 -12.38
N ASN A 7 14.09 14.23 -12.22
CA ASN A 7 12.68 13.87 -12.42
C ASN A 7 12.49 12.35 -12.56
N THR A 8 12.36 11.64 -11.43
CA THR A 8 12.04 10.20 -11.38
C THR A 8 10.56 9.93 -11.04
N LEU A 9 9.71 10.95 -11.05
CA LEU A 9 8.28 10.83 -10.70
C LEU A 9 7.38 10.43 -11.88
N HIS A 10 7.91 10.32 -13.10
CA HIS A 10 7.10 10.17 -14.32
C HIS A 10 6.63 8.74 -14.61
N ASN A 11 6.97 7.76 -13.78
CA ASN A 11 6.58 6.36 -14.03
C ASN A 11 6.30 5.59 -12.73
N LEU A 12 5.55 6.22 -11.82
CA LEU A 12 5.11 5.58 -10.59
C LEU A 12 3.93 4.64 -10.85
N LYS A 13 3.96 3.48 -10.20
CA LYS A 13 2.93 2.46 -10.25
C LYS A 13 2.15 2.40 -8.96
N VAL A 14 0.97 1.81 -9.05
CA VAL A 14 0.17 1.38 -7.89
C VAL A 14 0.56 -0.06 -7.59
N TYR A 15 0.88 -0.34 -6.33
CA TYR A 15 1.11 -1.68 -5.80
C TYR A 15 -0.07 -2.10 -4.93
N VAL A 16 -0.34 -3.40 -4.83
CA VAL A 16 -1.50 -3.91 -4.09
C VAL A 16 -1.12 -5.09 -3.18
N ILE A 17 -1.48 -5.04 -1.90
CA ILE A 17 -1.46 -6.19 -1.00
C ILE A 17 -2.89 -6.43 -0.55
N GLY A 18 -3.54 -7.48 -1.04
CA GLY A 18 -4.95 -7.66 -0.78
C GLY A 18 -5.44 -9.09 -0.88
N ASP A 19 -6.68 -9.32 -0.47
CA ASP A 19 -7.37 -10.57 -0.73
C ASP A 19 -7.61 -10.78 -2.24
N GLU A 20 -8.04 -11.98 -2.60
CA GLU A 20 -8.25 -12.38 -3.99
C GLU A 20 -9.25 -11.46 -4.71
N ASP A 21 -10.38 -11.14 -4.06
CA ASP A 21 -11.43 -10.28 -4.63
C ASP A 21 -10.88 -8.86 -4.89
N THR A 22 -10.14 -8.29 -3.94
CA THR A 22 -9.55 -6.95 -4.03
C THR A 22 -8.50 -6.89 -5.15
N VAL A 23 -7.55 -7.84 -5.15
CA VAL A 23 -6.49 -7.87 -6.15
C VAL A 23 -7.08 -8.10 -7.54
N ALA A 24 -8.00 -9.04 -7.70
CA ALA A 24 -8.68 -9.28 -8.98
C ALA A 24 -9.37 -8.01 -9.49
N GLY A 25 -10.12 -7.32 -8.63
CA GLY A 25 -10.79 -6.06 -8.97
C GLY A 25 -9.82 -4.99 -9.47
N PHE A 26 -8.67 -4.83 -8.79
CA PHE A 26 -7.65 -3.89 -9.22
C PHE A 26 -6.94 -4.30 -10.51
N LEU A 27 -6.63 -5.59 -10.70
CA LEU A 27 -6.00 -6.06 -11.93
C LEU A 27 -6.86 -5.76 -13.17
N LEU A 28 -8.20 -5.82 -13.05
CA LEU A 28 -9.12 -5.45 -14.12
C LEU A 28 -9.04 -3.98 -14.54
N THR A 29 -8.53 -3.10 -13.66
CA THR A 29 -8.32 -1.67 -13.98
C THR A 29 -7.03 -1.42 -14.79
N GLY A 30 -6.19 -2.46 -14.97
CA GLY A 30 -4.95 -2.38 -15.74
C GLY A 30 -3.71 -1.97 -14.94
N ILE A 31 -3.79 -1.86 -13.61
CA ILE A 31 -2.61 -1.51 -12.79
C ILE A 31 -1.63 -2.68 -12.60
N GLY A 32 -2.05 -3.92 -12.90
CA GLY A 32 -1.21 -5.10 -12.75
C GLY A 32 -0.01 -5.08 -13.68
N SER A 33 1.19 -5.27 -13.12
CA SER A 33 2.42 -5.41 -13.88
C SER A 33 3.22 -6.61 -13.39
N ARG A 34 3.92 -7.25 -14.33
CA ARG A 34 4.83 -8.35 -14.08
C ARG A 34 6.12 -8.08 -14.82
N ASP A 35 7.23 -8.12 -14.11
CA ASP A 35 8.54 -7.91 -14.72
C ASP A 35 9.06 -9.19 -15.41
N PRO A 36 10.17 -9.12 -16.17
CA PRO A 36 10.75 -10.30 -16.82
C PRO A 36 11.23 -11.40 -15.86
N GLN A 37 11.47 -11.07 -14.60
CA GLN A 37 11.85 -12.03 -13.54
C GLN A 37 10.61 -12.68 -12.91
N GLY A 38 9.42 -12.26 -13.33
CA GLY A 38 8.14 -12.77 -12.88
C GLY A 38 7.61 -12.09 -11.63
N LYS A 39 8.29 -11.05 -11.11
CA LYS A 39 7.85 -10.29 -9.94
C LYS A 39 6.67 -9.41 -10.29
N THR A 40 5.67 -9.42 -9.43
CA THR A 40 4.43 -8.66 -9.58
C THR A 40 4.46 -7.41 -8.70
N ASN A 41 3.68 -6.41 -9.06
CA ASN A 41 3.37 -5.28 -8.17
C ASN A 41 2.17 -5.55 -7.25
N PHE A 42 1.83 -6.82 -7.05
CA PHE A 42 0.74 -7.22 -6.17
C PHE A 42 1.04 -8.53 -5.45
N LEU A 43 0.45 -8.67 -4.27
CA LEU A 43 0.40 -9.91 -3.49
C LEU A 43 -1.06 -10.22 -3.17
N ILE A 44 -1.47 -11.44 -3.50
CA ILE A 44 -2.72 -12.02 -3.03
C ILE A 44 -2.46 -12.63 -1.66
N VAL A 45 -3.24 -12.22 -0.67
CA VAL A 45 -3.17 -12.71 0.70
C VAL A 45 -4.40 -13.57 0.98
N ASP A 46 -4.15 -14.79 1.38
CA ASP A 46 -5.17 -15.77 1.79
C ASP A 46 -4.88 -16.30 3.19
N SER A 47 -5.72 -17.22 3.68
CA SER A 47 -5.56 -17.84 5.01
C SER A 47 -4.31 -18.70 5.17
N LYS A 48 -3.59 -18.98 4.08
CA LYS A 48 -2.35 -19.76 4.07
C LYS A 48 -1.11 -18.88 3.96
N THR A 49 -1.30 -17.60 3.66
CA THR A 49 -0.22 -16.63 3.49
C THR A 49 0.37 -16.29 4.85
N PRO A 50 1.65 -16.63 5.12
CA PRO A 50 2.26 -16.34 6.41
C PRO A 50 2.45 -14.83 6.61
N GLN A 51 2.25 -14.34 7.84
CA GLN A 51 2.50 -12.94 8.21
C GLN A 51 3.90 -12.46 7.77
N ALA A 52 4.92 -13.31 7.91
CA ALA A 52 6.29 -13.01 7.49
C ALA A 52 6.40 -12.66 5.99
N GLN A 53 5.60 -13.31 5.13
CA GLN A 53 5.57 -13.02 3.70
C GLN A 53 4.93 -11.65 3.43
N ILE A 54 3.90 -11.28 4.19
CA ILE A 54 3.25 -9.97 4.11
C ILE A 54 4.25 -8.87 4.51
N GLU A 55 5.00 -9.09 5.58
CA GLU A 55 6.05 -8.16 6.05
C GLU A 55 7.18 -7.98 5.03
N GLU A 56 7.69 -9.08 4.48
CA GLU A 56 8.74 -9.06 3.46
C GLU A 56 8.27 -8.32 2.21
N THR A 57 7.06 -8.62 1.75
CA THR A 57 6.46 -7.98 0.57
C THR A 57 6.22 -6.48 0.82
N PHE A 58 5.72 -6.10 2.00
CA PHE A 58 5.53 -4.69 2.34
C PHE A 58 6.86 -3.93 2.31
N LYS A 59 7.92 -4.47 2.92
CA LYS A 59 9.26 -3.88 2.90
C LYS A 59 9.83 -3.80 1.48
N ASP A 60 9.65 -4.85 0.70
CA ASP A 60 10.09 -4.89 -0.69
C ASP A 60 9.37 -3.82 -1.53
N PHE A 61 8.04 -3.80 -1.52
CA PHE A 61 7.23 -2.84 -2.28
C PHE A 61 7.51 -1.39 -1.87
N THR A 62 7.65 -1.10 -0.57
CA THR A 62 7.98 0.24 -0.08
C THR A 62 9.41 0.70 -0.38
N SER A 63 10.30 -0.25 -0.72
CA SER A 63 11.66 0.05 -1.18
C SER A 63 11.78 0.25 -2.69
N GLN A 64 10.76 -0.15 -3.47
CA GLN A 64 10.80 -0.04 -4.93
C GLN A 64 10.72 1.44 -5.37
N PRO A 65 11.64 1.90 -6.24
CA PRO A 65 11.69 3.30 -6.66
C PRO A 65 10.52 3.72 -7.56
N ASP A 66 9.81 2.75 -8.17
CA ASP A 66 8.62 2.96 -8.99
C ASP A 66 7.31 2.70 -8.22
N CYS A 67 7.36 2.44 -6.91
CA CYS A 67 6.17 2.36 -6.08
C CYS A 67 5.71 3.77 -5.68
N GLY A 68 4.61 4.24 -6.28
CA GLY A 68 4.00 5.53 -5.95
C GLY A 68 2.94 5.44 -4.86
N ILE A 69 2.08 4.44 -4.97
CA ILE A 69 0.99 4.17 -4.03
C ILE A 69 1.02 2.68 -3.72
N LEU A 70 0.93 2.31 -2.44
CA LEU A 70 0.72 0.95 -1.99
C LEU A 70 -0.68 0.86 -1.38
N MET A 71 -1.60 0.23 -2.09
CA MET A 71 -2.93 -0.10 -1.60
C MET A 71 -2.86 -1.40 -0.80
N ILE A 72 -3.44 -1.41 0.39
CA ILE A 72 -3.47 -2.58 1.27
C ILE A 72 -4.85 -2.74 1.90
N ASN A 73 -5.42 -3.95 1.96
CA ASN A 73 -6.66 -4.11 2.72
C ASN A 73 -6.39 -3.76 4.19
N GLN A 74 -7.28 -2.97 4.82
CA GLN A 74 -7.13 -2.53 6.20
C GLN A 74 -6.94 -3.69 7.19
N THR A 75 -7.57 -4.83 6.92
CA THR A 75 -7.44 -6.04 7.76
C THR A 75 -6.05 -6.65 7.71
N ILE A 76 -5.41 -6.62 6.55
CA ILE A 76 -4.04 -7.10 6.35
C ILE A 76 -3.05 -6.09 6.93
N ALA A 77 -3.32 -4.80 6.75
CA ALA A 77 -2.53 -3.73 7.34
C ALA A 77 -2.48 -3.83 8.87
N GLU A 78 -3.56 -4.30 9.51
CA GLU A 78 -3.61 -4.53 10.95
C GLU A 78 -2.63 -5.61 11.43
N GLU A 79 -2.43 -6.67 10.65
CA GLU A 79 -1.48 -7.74 10.97
C GLU A 79 -0.04 -7.25 11.02
N ILE A 80 0.28 -6.22 10.22
CA ILE A 80 1.61 -5.60 10.14
C ILE A 80 1.59 -4.13 10.57
N ARG A 81 0.66 -3.75 11.46
CA ARG A 81 0.39 -2.36 11.86
C ARG A 81 1.66 -1.62 12.29
N TYR A 82 2.58 -2.33 12.95
CA TYR A 82 3.86 -1.78 13.39
C TYR A 82 4.76 -1.34 12.21
N LEU A 83 4.76 -2.06 11.08
CA LEU A 83 5.49 -1.65 9.86
C LEU A 83 4.81 -0.46 9.19
N VAL A 84 3.49 -0.50 9.06
CA VAL A 84 2.70 0.59 8.44
C VAL A 84 2.92 1.90 9.20
N ASN A 85 2.86 1.87 10.53
CA ASN A 85 3.07 3.06 11.36
C ASN A 85 4.52 3.57 11.35
N THR A 86 5.50 2.69 11.13
CA THR A 86 6.91 3.06 11.03
C THR A 86 7.25 3.71 9.68
N HIS A 87 6.41 3.53 8.67
CA HIS A 87 6.60 4.17 7.36
C HIS A 87 6.31 5.68 7.43
N ASP A 88 7.36 6.47 7.30
CA ASP A 88 7.34 7.93 7.40
C ASP A 88 7.46 8.64 6.04
N LYS A 89 7.90 7.93 5.00
CA LYS A 89 8.05 8.46 3.65
C LYS A 89 6.69 8.79 3.04
N ILE A 90 6.64 9.90 2.31
CA ILE A 90 5.47 10.29 1.53
C ILE A 90 5.28 9.35 0.32
N ILE A 91 6.38 8.93 -0.30
CA ILE A 91 6.36 8.02 -1.46
C ILE A 91 7.08 6.71 -1.09
N PRO A 92 6.42 5.54 -1.25
CA PRO A 92 5.01 5.40 -1.64
C PRO A 92 4.04 5.86 -0.56
N THR A 93 2.89 6.39 -0.98
CA THR A 93 1.75 6.63 -0.10
C THR A 93 1.08 5.31 0.21
N ILE A 94 0.93 4.97 1.49
CA ILE A 94 0.19 3.78 1.92
C ILE A 94 -1.28 4.15 2.02
N LEU A 95 -2.15 3.39 1.35
CA LEU A 95 -3.60 3.60 1.36
C LEU A 95 -4.30 2.33 1.85
N GLU A 96 -4.98 2.41 2.99
CA GLU A 96 -5.79 1.31 3.50
C GLU A 96 -7.16 1.31 2.80
N VAL A 97 -7.51 0.18 2.19
CA VAL A 97 -8.79 -0.01 1.49
C VAL A 97 -9.66 -1.03 2.23
N PRO A 98 -11.00 -0.93 2.16
CA PRO A 98 -11.87 -1.98 2.70
C PRO A 98 -11.65 -3.30 1.96
N SER A 99 -12.09 -4.40 2.56
CA SER A 99 -12.29 -5.65 1.84
C SER A 99 -13.77 -5.86 1.54
N LYS A 100 -14.10 -6.89 0.78
CA LYS A 100 -15.49 -7.25 0.43
C LYS A 100 -16.37 -7.46 1.67
N ASP A 101 -15.84 -8.12 2.69
CA ASP A 101 -16.60 -8.53 3.87
C ASP A 101 -16.45 -7.58 5.07
N LYS A 102 -15.41 -6.72 5.07
CA LYS A 102 -15.10 -5.84 6.20
C LYS A 102 -15.04 -4.37 5.74
N PRO A 103 -15.97 -3.52 6.19
CA PRO A 103 -15.98 -2.11 5.83
C PRO A 103 -14.77 -1.38 6.42
N TYR A 104 -14.46 -0.23 5.81
CA TYR A 104 -13.37 0.64 6.23
C TYR A 104 -13.69 1.35 7.55
N ASP A 105 -12.71 1.38 8.45
CA ASP A 105 -12.75 2.10 9.72
C ASP A 105 -11.68 3.21 9.72
N ALA A 106 -12.12 4.46 9.57
CA ALA A 106 -11.24 5.63 9.52
C ALA A 106 -10.44 5.85 10.82
N ALA A 107 -10.88 5.28 11.96
CA ALA A 107 -10.14 5.42 13.21
C ALA A 107 -8.85 4.60 13.23
N LYS A 108 -8.73 3.59 12.36
CA LYS A 108 -7.58 2.68 12.29
C LYS A 108 -6.58 3.05 11.20
N ASP A 109 -6.96 3.92 10.28
CA ASP A 109 -6.10 4.35 9.18
C ASP A 109 -5.06 5.39 9.66
N SER A 110 -3.79 5.12 9.38
CA SER A 110 -2.67 5.97 9.81
C SER A 110 -2.66 7.36 9.16
N VAL A 111 -3.11 7.49 7.91
CA VAL A 111 -3.26 8.77 7.21
C VAL A 111 -4.40 9.57 7.82
N MET A 112 -5.54 8.93 8.10
CA MET A 112 -6.67 9.59 8.75
C MET A 112 -6.34 10.03 10.17
N GLN A 113 -5.57 9.24 10.92
CA GLN A 113 -5.10 9.67 12.23
C GLN A 113 -4.20 10.90 12.16
N ARG A 114 -3.30 10.98 11.16
CA ARG A 114 -2.49 12.19 10.91
C ARG A 114 -3.40 13.38 10.57
N ILE A 115 -4.38 13.21 9.68
CA ILE A 115 -5.36 14.25 9.33
C ILE A 115 -6.13 14.72 10.58
N LYS A 116 -6.61 13.79 11.41
CA LYS A 116 -7.34 14.12 12.64
C LYS A 116 -6.51 14.97 13.61
N LEU A 117 -5.21 14.69 13.74
CA LEU A 117 -4.29 15.53 14.52
C LEU A 117 -4.14 16.93 13.91
N PHE A 118 -4.00 17.02 12.58
CA PHE A 118 -3.92 18.31 11.89
C PHE A 118 -5.21 19.15 12.04
N TYR A 119 -6.38 18.51 12.10
CA TYR A 119 -7.68 19.18 12.23
C TYR A 119 -8.17 19.34 13.69
N GLY A 120 -7.29 19.16 14.69
CA GLY A 120 -7.63 19.45 16.09
C GLY A 120 -8.51 18.39 16.77
N GLY A 121 -8.51 17.14 16.29
CA GLY A 121 -9.13 16.00 16.98
C GLY A 121 -10.45 15.50 16.39
N SER A 122 -10.98 16.12 15.33
CA SER A 122 -12.17 15.67 14.60
C SER A 122 -11.86 15.45 13.11
N LEU A 123 -12.43 14.40 12.52
CA LEU A 123 -12.41 14.22 11.07
C LEU A 123 -13.48 15.13 10.44
N PRO A 124 -13.21 15.76 9.29
CA PRO A 124 -14.25 16.49 8.55
C PRO A 124 -15.37 15.51 8.13
N GLU A 125 -16.62 15.94 8.31
CA GLU A 125 -17.82 15.20 7.86
C GLU A 125 -17.87 15.05 6.33
#